data_AF-A2F1H3-F1
#
_entry.id   AF-A2F1H3-F1
#
_cell.length_a   1.000
_cell.length_b   1.000
_cell.length_c   1.000
_cell.angle_alpha   90.00
_cell.angle_beta   90.00
_cell.angle_gamma   90.00
#
_symmetry.space_group_name_H-M   'P 1'
#
loop_
_entity.id
_entity.type
_entity.pdbx_description
1 polymer ?
#
loop_
_entity_poly.entity_id
_entity_poly.type
_entity_poly.pdbx_seq_one_letter_code
_entity_poly.pdbx_strand_id
1 'polypeptide(L)'
;MSDQYWEMRSIYKCHINSYNALYKLKTEKEEDLDSIYKMIKTDLIETNPSIATKIIRNIFEIIPYNNRYTKSYLYLVNLILDDYHITEINDIYIISNYLFYKEYGIKLNKSADFREISSESLEIHTENTIYKAIMYDDLEAFIQFTEIDGFDQNQTLKNKLYPICNNGYSLLELCCYHGAVDCFKLLRTKFNSEITKTCLELSFLGGNPDIMFECKKYHEPNEKCMRYAIISHNIDFVTQLMNEHDLKIDLSYCGWCNNLEAFLVYFDQTKDTDKCRVYSMGFNVPSLHKYFH
;
A
#
# COMPACT_ATOMS: atom_id res chain seq x y z
N MET A 1 -2.72 -25.26 1.76
CA MET A 1 -3.36 -24.70 2.96
C MET A 1 -4.23 -25.77 3.58
N SER A 2 -4.18 -25.93 4.91
CA SER A 2 -4.95 -26.96 5.62
C SER A 2 -6.40 -26.54 5.92
N ASP A 3 -7.22 -27.47 6.43
CA ASP A 3 -8.59 -27.18 6.89
C ASP A 3 -8.61 -26.15 8.02
N GLN A 4 -7.61 -26.19 8.91
CA GLN A 4 -7.46 -25.23 10.01
C GLN A 4 -7.32 -23.79 9.49
N TYR A 5 -6.58 -23.60 8.39
CA TYR A 5 -6.46 -22.29 7.77
C TYR A 5 -7.83 -21.77 7.30
N TRP A 6 -8.60 -22.62 6.61
CA TRP A 6 -9.91 -22.23 6.09
C TRP A 6 -10.93 -21.95 7.19
N GLU A 7 -10.89 -22.72 8.27
CA GLU A 7 -11.69 -22.47 9.48
C GLU A 7 -11.37 -21.10 10.07
N MET A 8 -10.09 -20.80 10.34
CA MET A 8 -9.67 -19.52 10.89
C MET A 8 -10.00 -18.35 9.95
N ARG A 9 -9.76 -18.50 8.65
CA ARG A 9 -10.11 -17.49 7.64
C ARG A 9 -11.62 -17.23 7.62
N SER A 10 -12.43 -18.25 7.83
CA SER A 10 -13.90 -18.11 7.94
C SER A 10 -14.30 -17.35 9.20
N ILE A 11 -13.68 -17.66 10.35
CA ILE A 11 -13.94 -16.97 11.63
C ILE A 11 -13.63 -15.47 11.52
N TYR A 12 -12.52 -15.10 10.87
CA TYR A 12 -12.08 -13.71 10.74
C TYR A 12 -12.43 -13.07 9.39
N LYS A 13 -13.41 -13.63 8.66
CA LYS A 13 -13.74 -13.23 7.29
C LYS A 13 -14.05 -11.74 7.14
N CYS A 14 -14.87 -11.18 8.04
CA CYS A 14 -15.21 -9.75 8.00
C CYS A 14 -13.94 -8.88 8.11
N HIS A 15 -13.12 -9.10 9.14
CA HIS A 15 -11.85 -8.38 9.31
C HIS A 15 -10.93 -8.49 8.09
N ILE A 16 -10.72 -9.71 7.58
CA ILE A 16 -9.88 -9.95 6.40
C ILE A 16 -10.42 -9.21 5.18
N ASN A 17 -11.72 -9.29 4.93
CA ASN A 17 -12.34 -8.65 3.78
C ASN A 17 -12.30 -7.12 3.87
N SER A 18 -12.54 -6.53 5.04
CA SER A 18 -12.49 -5.08 5.24
C SER A 18 -11.09 -4.51 4.94
N TYR A 19 -10.04 -5.12 5.49
CA TYR A 19 -8.67 -4.70 5.21
C TYR A 19 -8.24 -5.02 3.78
N ASN A 20 -8.66 -6.15 3.20
CA ASN A 20 -8.41 -6.44 1.79
C ASN A 20 -9.02 -5.37 0.87
N ALA A 21 -10.22 -4.86 1.15
CA ALA A 21 -10.82 -3.79 0.35
C ALA A 21 -10.07 -2.46 0.49
N LEU A 22 -9.55 -2.15 1.68
CA LEU A 22 -8.73 -0.97 1.92
C LEU A 22 -7.40 -1.03 1.15
N TYR A 23 -6.63 -2.10 1.32
CA TYR A 23 -5.30 -2.20 0.70
C TYR A 23 -5.34 -2.46 -0.81
N LYS A 24 -6.39 -3.09 -1.32
CA LYS A 24 -6.59 -3.34 -2.76
C LYS A 24 -7.49 -2.31 -3.44
N LEU A 25 -7.75 -1.17 -2.80
CA LEU A 25 -8.61 -0.13 -3.33
C LEU A 25 -8.10 0.33 -4.71
N LYS A 26 -9.00 0.34 -5.69
CA LYS A 26 -8.72 0.72 -7.08
C LYS A 26 -9.77 1.66 -7.69
N THR A 27 -10.51 2.39 -6.86
CA THR A 27 -11.63 3.23 -7.30
C THR A 27 -11.51 4.66 -6.75
N GLU A 28 -11.99 5.62 -7.53
CA GLU A 28 -12.16 7.02 -7.16
C GLU A 28 -13.65 7.41 -7.13
N LYS A 29 -14.55 6.46 -7.40
CA LYS A 29 -16.00 6.70 -7.43
C LYS A 29 -16.56 6.71 -6.02
N GLU A 30 -17.23 7.79 -5.64
CA GLU A 30 -17.81 7.95 -4.31
C GLU A 30 -18.76 6.79 -3.93
N GLU A 31 -19.59 6.30 -4.87
CA GLU A 31 -20.51 5.18 -4.63
C GLU A 31 -19.79 3.89 -4.18
N ASP A 32 -18.64 3.59 -4.77
CA ASP A 32 -17.83 2.44 -4.37
C ASP A 32 -17.16 2.69 -3.02
N LEU A 33 -16.70 3.92 -2.78
CA LEU A 33 -16.07 4.32 -1.50
C LEU A 33 -17.07 4.29 -0.35
N ASP A 34 -18.32 4.69 -0.58
CA ASP A 34 -19.41 4.57 0.39
C ASP A 34 -19.69 3.12 0.77
N SER A 35 -19.60 2.21 -0.21
CA SER A 35 -19.73 0.76 0.03
C SER A 35 -18.60 0.24 0.91
N ILE A 36 -17.35 0.61 0.58
CA ILE A 36 -16.17 0.28 1.39
C ILE A 36 -16.30 0.85 2.81
N TYR A 37 -16.74 2.10 2.93
CA TYR A 37 -16.97 2.77 4.21
C TYR A 37 -18.02 2.03 5.05
N LYS A 38 -19.18 1.68 4.48
CA LYS A 38 -20.22 0.90 5.17
C LYS A 38 -19.67 -0.42 5.70
N MET A 39 -18.87 -1.12 4.90
CA MET A 39 -18.24 -2.36 5.33
C MET A 39 -17.27 -2.13 6.50
N ILE A 40 -16.39 -1.13 6.42
CA ILE A 40 -15.47 -0.76 7.52
C ILE A 40 -16.24 -0.40 8.78
N LYS A 41 -17.31 0.39 8.64
CA LYS A 41 -18.16 0.82 9.75
C LYS A 41 -18.76 -0.38 10.48
N THR A 42 -19.46 -1.25 9.76
CA THR A 42 -20.16 -2.40 10.35
C THR A 42 -19.20 -3.49 10.85
N ASP A 43 -18.19 -3.84 10.05
CA ASP A 43 -17.32 -4.98 10.37
C ASP A 43 -16.22 -4.65 11.38
N LEU A 44 -15.74 -3.39 11.40
CA LEU A 44 -14.60 -3.00 12.22
C LEU A 44 -14.97 -2.01 13.33
N ILE A 45 -15.66 -0.90 13.02
CA ILE A 45 -15.84 0.19 13.99
C ILE A 45 -16.99 -0.05 14.97
N GLU A 46 -18.15 -0.51 14.49
CA GLU A 46 -19.33 -0.73 15.36
C GLU A 46 -19.08 -1.77 16.45
N THR A 47 -18.15 -2.70 16.21
CA THR A 47 -17.73 -3.71 17.21
C THR A 47 -16.92 -3.10 18.36
N ASN A 48 -16.24 -1.96 18.13
CA ASN A 48 -15.49 -1.21 19.12
C ASN A 48 -15.22 0.22 18.63
N PRO A 49 -16.08 1.21 18.93
CA PRO A 49 -15.92 2.58 18.44
C PRO A 49 -14.58 3.25 18.78
N SER A 50 -13.90 2.79 19.83
CA SER A 50 -12.55 3.28 20.18
C SER A 50 -11.48 2.96 19.12
N ILE A 51 -11.76 2.06 18.16
CA ILE A 51 -10.84 1.70 17.08
C ILE A 51 -10.89 2.67 15.90
N ALA A 52 -11.88 3.56 15.81
CA ALA A 52 -12.04 4.48 14.68
C ALA A 52 -10.76 5.29 14.40
N THR A 53 -10.14 5.85 15.44
CA THR A 53 -8.85 6.56 15.33
C THR A 53 -7.71 5.66 14.83
N LYS A 54 -7.69 4.38 15.22
CA LYS A 54 -6.70 3.41 14.73
C LYS A 54 -6.92 3.11 13.24
N ILE A 55 -8.17 2.96 12.81
CA ILE A 55 -8.48 2.74 11.39
C ILE A 55 -8.05 3.94 10.54
N ILE A 56 -8.32 5.17 11.00
CA ILE A 56 -7.86 6.37 10.30
C ILE A 56 -6.33 6.38 10.19
N ARG A 57 -5.61 6.04 11.26
CA ARG A 57 -4.14 5.89 11.22
C ARG A 57 -3.74 4.85 10.19
N ASN A 58 -4.35 3.66 10.19
CA ASN A 58 -4.05 2.62 9.22
C ASN A 58 -4.33 3.07 7.77
N ILE A 59 -5.43 3.77 7.51
CA ILE A 59 -5.72 4.32 6.18
C ILE A 59 -4.60 5.27 5.73
N PHE A 60 -4.12 6.14 6.62
CA PHE A 60 -2.99 7.02 6.29
C PHE A 60 -1.67 6.27 6.06
N GLU A 61 -1.45 5.12 6.70
CA GLU A 61 -0.29 4.26 6.49
C GLU A 61 -0.33 3.52 5.13
N ILE A 62 -1.51 3.35 4.52
CA ILE A 62 -1.68 2.73 3.20
C ILE A 62 -1.19 3.65 2.08
N ILE A 63 -1.39 4.97 2.22
CA ILE A 63 -1.19 5.95 1.16
C ILE A 63 0.16 5.77 0.44
N PRO A 64 1.32 5.62 1.11
CA PRO A 64 2.60 5.48 0.42
C PRO A 64 2.75 4.22 -0.45
N TYR A 65 1.87 3.24 -0.30
CA TYR A 65 1.90 1.95 -1.01
C TYR A 65 0.78 1.82 -2.06
N ASN A 66 -0.14 2.79 -2.08
CA ASN A 66 -1.21 2.87 -3.07
C ASN A 66 -1.60 4.33 -3.38
N ASN A 67 -0.59 5.19 -3.51
CA ASN A 67 -0.74 6.65 -3.57
C ASN A 67 -1.53 7.19 -4.78
N ARG A 68 -1.81 6.37 -5.80
CA ARG A 68 -2.73 6.72 -6.90
C ARG A 68 -4.08 7.15 -6.34
N TYR A 69 -4.59 6.41 -5.35
CA TYR A 69 -5.92 6.62 -4.77
C TYR A 69 -5.89 7.47 -3.50
N THR A 70 -4.89 8.35 -3.35
CA THR A 70 -4.74 9.23 -2.18
C THR A 70 -6.06 9.93 -1.84
N LYS A 71 -6.73 10.55 -2.83
CA LYS A 71 -8.01 11.25 -2.62
C LYS A 71 -9.09 10.33 -2.07
N SER A 72 -9.20 9.10 -2.59
CA SER A 72 -10.14 8.10 -2.09
C SER A 72 -9.89 7.77 -0.61
N TYR A 73 -8.62 7.65 -0.19
CA TYR A 73 -8.29 7.43 1.21
C TYR A 73 -8.63 8.64 2.10
N LEU A 74 -8.36 9.86 1.63
CA LEU A 74 -8.74 11.08 2.37
C LEU A 74 -10.27 11.17 2.52
N TYR A 75 -11.03 10.80 1.48
CA TYR A 75 -12.49 10.73 1.52
C TYR A 75 -12.99 9.74 2.58
N LEU A 76 -12.47 8.51 2.59
CA LEU A 76 -12.80 7.51 3.61
C LEU A 76 -12.48 8.01 5.02
N VAL A 77 -11.35 8.69 5.21
CA VAL A 77 -11.01 9.30 6.51
C VAL A 77 -12.03 10.38 6.89
N ASN A 78 -12.41 11.25 5.96
CA ASN A 78 -13.39 12.31 6.22
C ASN A 78 -14.73 11.72 6.69
N LEU A 79 -15.24 10.68 6.02
CA LEU A 79 -16.46 9.98 6.43
C LEU A 79 -16.37 9.44 7.87
N ILE A 80 -15.26 8.83 8.25
CA ILE A 80 -15.06 8.31 9.63
C ILE A 80 -15.00 9.45 10.64
N LEU A 81 -14.32 10.56 10.32
CA LEU A 81 -14.24 11.72 11.22
C LEU A 81 -15.61 12.33 11.48
N ASP A 82 -16.43 12.48 10.44
CA ASP A 82 -17.77 13.07 10.52
C ASP A 82 -18.73 12.19 11.34
N ASP A 83 -18.80 10.89 11.02
CA ASP A 83 -19.72 9.94 11.67
C ASP A 83 -19.40 9.70 13.15
N TYR A 84 -18.12 9.78 13.53
CA TYR A 84 -17.66 9.52 14.90
C TYR A 84 -17.25 10.79 15.65
N HIS A 85 -17.47 11.96 15.06
CA HIS A 85 -17.17 13.28 15.63
C HIS A 85 -15.73 13.43 16.15
N ILE A 86 -14.77 12.84 15.43
CA ILE A 86 -13.36 12.90 15.77
C ILE A 86 -12.79 14.22 15.24
N THR A 87 -12.18 15.00 16.13
CA THR A 87 -11.67 16.34 15.78
C THR A 87 -10.14 16.45 15.81
N GLU A 88 -9.45 15.45 16.37
CA GLU A 88 -8.00 15.46 16.52
C GLU A 88 -7.44 14.04 16.48
N ILE A 89 -6.33 13.89 15.75
CA ILE A 89 -5.60 12.62 15.64
C ILE A 89 -4.11 12.90 15.74
N ASN A 90 -3.48 12.31 16.74
CA ASN A 90 -2.04 12.34 16.93
C ASN A 90 -1.36 11.16 16.21
N ASP A 91 -0.03 11.17 16.12
CA ASP A 91 0.78 10.07 15.57
C ASP A 91 0.43 9.67 14.12
N ILE A 92 0.17 10.66 13.27
CA ILE A 92 -0.04 10.47 11.82
C ILE A 92 1.15 10.99 11.04
N TYR A 93 1.44 10.37 9.89
CA TYR A 93 2.47 10.84 8.99
C TYR A 93 2.20 12.30 8.58
N ILE A 94 3.25 13.12 8.67
CA ILE A 94 3.19 14.56 8.41
C ILE A 94 2.61 14.88 7.02
N ILE A 95 2.98 14.07 6.02
CA ILE A 95 2.51 14.23 4.65
C ILE A 95 1.01 13.94 4.53
N SER A 96 0.50 12.91 5.20
CA SER A 96 -0.92 12.57 5.19
C SER A 96 -1.77 13.62 5.90
N ASN A 97 -1.29 14.14 7.04
CA ASN A 97 -1.95 15.26 7.74
C ASN A 97 -2.04 16.51 6.86
N TYR A 98 -0.98 16.82 6.12
CA TYR A 98 -0.95 17.97 5.22
C TYR A 98 -1.83 17.80 4.00
N LEU A 99 -1.83 16.62 3.38
CA LEU A 99 -2.75 16.32 2.27
C LEU A 99 -4.21 16.47 2.71
N PHE A 100 -4.55 15.94 3.88
CA PHE A 100 -5.89 16.09 4.44
C PHE A 100 -6.24 17.55 4.70
N TYR A 101 -5.31 18.32 5.28
CA TYR A 101 -5.47 19.77 5.47
C TYR A 101 -5.66 20.52 4.14
N LYS A 102 -4.92 20.15 3.10
CA LYS A 102 -5.03 20.79 1.78
C LYS A 102 -6.39 20.51 1.12
N GLU A 103 -6.91 19.30 1.27
CA GLU A 103 -8.19 18.89 0.66
C GLU A 103 -9.39 19.46 1.42
N TYR A 104 -9.40 19.37 2.76
CA TYR A 104 -10.57 19.69 3.60
C TYR A 104 -10.42 20.92 4.49
N GLY A 105 -9.24 21.53 4.57
CA GLY A 105 -8.96 22.66 5.47
C GLY A 105 -8.83 22.27 6.95
N ILE A 106 -8.83 20.98 7.28
CA ILE A 106 -8.82 20.45 8.65
C ILE A 106 -7.42 19.95 9.01
N LYS A 107 -6.84 20.51 10.08
CA LYS A 107 -5.54 20.08 10.61
C LYS A 107 -5.75 19.06 11.74
N LEU A 108 -5.60 17.77 11.45
CA LEU A 108 -5.89 16.69 12.40
C LEU A 108 -4.89 16.62 13.55
N ASN A 109 -3.59 16.67 13.26
CA ASN A 109 -2.57 16.85 14.29
C ASN A 109 -2.19 18.32 14.37
N LYS A 110 -2.65 19.02 15.41
CA LYS A 110 -2.44 20.46 15.61
C LYS A 110 -0.96 20.82 15.80
N SER A 111 -0.17 19.91 16.37
CA SER A 111 1.26 20.10 16.62
C SER A 111 2.13 19.97 15.36
N ALA A 112 1.60 19.43 14.26
CA ALA A 112 2.38 19.18 13.05
C ALA A 112 2.86 20.49 12.40
N ASP A 113 4.14 20.54 12.02
CA ASP A 113 4.73 21.69 11.33
C ASP A 113 4.87 21.42 9.83
N PHE A 114 3.97 21.96 9.03
CA PHE A 114 3.98 21.75 7.57
C PHE A 114 5.14 22.44 6.84
N ARG A 115 5.98 23.23 7.52
CA ARG A 115 7.16 23.86 6.90
C ARG A 115 8.15 22.85 6.30
N GLU A 116 8.13 21.61 6.78
CA GLU A 116 8.99 20.52 6.28
C GLU A 116 8.46 19.82 5.01
N ILE A 117 7.33 20.27 4.46
CA ILE A 117 6.74 19.68 3.26
C ILE A 117 7.08 20.56 2.06
N SER A 118 7.94 20.04 1.18
CA SER A 118 8.29 20.70 -0.07
C SER A 118 7.12 20.71 -1.05
N SER A 119 7.06 21.72 -1.92
CA SER A 119 6.15 21.76 -3.07
C SER A 119 6.30 20.51 -3.95
N GLU A 120 7.53 20.04 -4.12
CA GLU A 120 7.90 18.81 -4.85
C GLU A 120 7.14 17.56 -4.36
N SER A 121 6.79 17.51 -3.06
CA SER A 121 6.03 16.39 -2.51
C SER A 121 4.63 16.28 -3.11
N LEU A 122 4.06 17.41 -3.56
CA LEU A 122 2.71 17.48 -4.14
C LEU A 122 2.69 17.39 -5.67
N GLU A 123 3.84 17.57 -6.33
CA GLU A 123 3.91 17.65 -7.80
C GLU A 123 3.47 16.36 -8.48
N ILE A 124 3.62 15.21 -7.82
CA ILE A 124 3.27 13.91 -8.42
C ILE A 124 1.78 13.74 -8.76
N HIS A 125 0.91 14.52 -8.11
CA HIS A 125 -0.54 14.52 -8.35
C HIS A 125 -1.00 15.70 -9.19
N THR A 126 -0.08 16.61 -9.57
CA THR A 126 -0.40 17.73 -10.45
C THR A 126 -0.64 17.25 -11.88
N GLU A 127 -1.60 17.89 -12.56
CA GLU A 127 -1.90 17.62 -13.96
C GLU A 127 -0.69 17.91 -14.85
N ASN A 128 -0.56 17.16 -15.94
CA ASN A 128 0.53 17.31 -16.92
C ASN A 128 1.93 17.12 -16.32
N THR A 129 2.10 16.09 -15.48
CA THR A 129 3.44 15.63 -15.06
C THR A 129 3.73 14.24 -15.60
N ILE A 130 5.01 13.96 -15.84
CA ILE A 130 5.49 12.63 -16.24
C ILE A 130 5.11 11.57 -15.19
N TYR A 131 5.08 11.94 -13.91
CA TYR A 131 4.70 11.07 -12.82
C TYR A 131 3.22 10.68 -12.89
N LYS A 132 2.34 11.61 -13.27
CA LYS A 132 0.92 11.31 -13.48
C LYS A 132 0.73 10.42 -14.72
N ALA A 133 1.50 10.64 -15.79
CA ALA A 133 1.48 9.77 -16.96
C ALA A 133 1.88 8.32 -16.59
N ILE A 134 2.97 8.14 -15.82
CA ILE A 134 3.32 6.82 -15.28
C ILE A 134 2.22 6.29 -14.35
N MET A 135 1.72 7.11 -13.44
CA MET A 135 0.72 6.70 -12.45
C MET A 135 -0.53 6.10 -13.10
N TYR A 136 -0.96 6.57 -14.26
CA TYR A 136 -2.13 6.05 -14.98
C TYR A 136 -1.78 5.22 -16.22
N ASP A 137 -0.50 4.89 -16.43
CA ASP A 137 0.02 4.21 -17.62
C ASP A 137 -0.38 4.89 -18.95
N ASP A 138 -0.43 6.22 -18.95
CA ASP A 138 -0.74 7.05 -20.11
C ASP A 138 0.49 7.16 -21.01
N LEU A 139 0.61 6.19 -21.93
CA LEU A 139 1.73 6.10 -22.87
C LEU A 139 1.84 7.34 -23.77
N GLU A 140 0.72 7.91 -24.22
CA GLU A 140 0.73 9.05 -25.15
C GLU A 140 1.30 10.30 -24.47
N ALA A 141 0.81 10.62 -23.26
CA ALA A 141 1.35 11.73 -22.47
C ALA A 141 2.82 11.47 -22.10
N PHE A 142 3.16 10.23 -21.74
CA PHE A 142 4.53 9.85 -21.39
C PHE A 142 5.49 10.06 -22.57
N ILE A 143 5.13 9.64 -23.79
CA ILE A 143 5.93 9.87 -25.00
C ILE A 143 6.22 11.35 -25.18
N GLN A 144 5.21 12.22 -25.03
CA GLN A 144 5.39 13.67 -25.17
C GLN A 144 6.48 14.21 -24.23
N PHE A 145 6.52 13.76 -22.97
CA PHE A 145 7.60 14.15 -22.04
C PHE A 145 8.97 13.66 -22.49
N THR A 146 9.05 12.48 -23.08
CA THR A 146 10.33 11.90 -23.51
C THR A 146 10.92 12.55 -24.78
N GLU A 147 10.11 13.29 -25.54
CA GLU A 147 10.55 14.01 -26.75
C GLU A 147 10.90 15.48 -26.47
N ILE A 148 10.74 15.96 -25.23
CA ILE A 148 11.14 17.33 -24.86
C ILE A 148 12.66 17.45 -24.87
N ASP A 149 13.17 18.50 -25.51
CA ASP A 149 14.59 18.85 -25.48
C ASP A 149 15.09 18.97 -24.03
N GLY A 150 16.09 18.15 -23.67
CA GLY A 150 16.64 18.11 -22.31
C GLY A 150 15.95 17.11 -21.37
N PHE A 151 15.10 16.21 -21.88
CA PHE A 151 14.58 15.08 -21.10
C PHE A 151 15.70 14.25 -20.48
N ASP A 152 15.70 14.15 -19.14
CA ASP A 152 16.61 13.28 -18.40
C ASP A 152 15.95 11.92 -18.12
N GLN A 153 16.36 10.91 -18.90
CA GLN A 153 15.93 9.52 -18.72
C GLN A 153 16.35 8.91 -17.37
N ASN A 154 17.38 9.47 -16.74
CA ASN A 154 17.93 8.99 -15.47
C ASN A 154 17.40 9.78 -14.27
N GLN A 155 16.42 10.67 -14.48
CA GLN A 155 15.84 11.45 -13.40
C GLN A 155 15.25 10.54 -12.31
N THR A 156 15.41 10.97 -11.06
CA THR A 156 14.92 10.25 -9.89
C THR A 156 13.95 11.11 -9.09
N LEU A 157 12.89 10.50 -8.58
CA LEU A 157 11.91 11.15 -7.72
C LEU A 157 12.14 10.78 -6.25
N LYS A 158 12.45 11.78 -5.42
CA LYS A 158 12.43 11.66 -3.96
C LYS A 158 11.14 12.28 -3.43
N ASN A 159 10.21 11.46 -2.97
CA ASN A 159 8.91 11.95 -2.52
C ASN A 159 8.37 11.14 -1.33
N LYS A 160 7.84 11.86 -0.32
CA LYS A 160 7.31 11.29 0.93
C LYS A 160 6.02 10.47 0.74
N LEU A 161 5.40 10.51 -0.43
CA LEU A 161 4.22 9.72 -0.82
C LEU A 161 4.56 8.36 -1.42
N TYR A 162 5.82 7.97 -1.46
CA TYR A 162 6.25 6.63 -1.83
C TYR A 162 6.97 5.97 -0.65
N PRO A 163 7.19 4.65 -0.68
CA PRO A 163 7.94 3.98 0.37
C PRO A 163 9.36 4.57 0.45
N ILE A 164 9.92 4.64 1.66
CA ILE A 164 11.20 5.32 1.90
C ILE A 164 12.32 4.75 1.01
N CYS A 165 12.96 5.63 0.24
CA CYS A 165 14.14 5.34 -0.56
C CYS A 165 15.13 6.52 -0.47
N ASN A 166 16.37 6.25 -0.06
CA ASN A 166 17.39 7.30 0.13
C ASN A 166 17.76 8.03 -1.18
N ASN A 167 17.75 7.30 -2.29
CA ASN A 167 18.16 7.79 -3.61
C ASN A 167 16.98 8.24 -4.48
N GLY A 168 15.74 8.06 -4.02
CA GLY A 168 14.55 8.25 -4.84
C GLY A 168 14.32 7.08 -5.79
N TYR A 169 13.29 7.20 -6.62
CA TYR A 169 12.92 6.18 -7.60
C TYR A 169 13.18 6.66 -9.02
N SER A 170 13.76 5.81 -9.85
CA SER A 170 13.85 6.05 -11.30
C SER A 170 12.46 5.99 -11.94
N LEU A 171 12.33 6.52 -13.17
CA LEU A 171 11.08 6.39 -13.93
C LEU A 171 10.66 4.92 -14.11
N LEU A 172 11.61 4.01 -14.34
CA LEU A 172 11.32 2.59 -14.51
C LEU A 172 10.84 1.94 -13.20
N GLU A 173 11.44 2.32 -12.07
CA GLU A 173 11.00 1.86 -10.74
C GLU A 173 9.60 2.38 -10.41
N LEU A 174 9.27 3.63 -10.79
CA LEU A 174 7.92 4.17 -10.66
C LEU A 174 6.91 3.40 -11.52
N CYS A 175 7.28 3.00 -12.74
CA CYS A 175 6.43 2.13 -13.55
C CYS A 175 6.15 0.79 -12.85
N CYS A 176 7.15 0.21 -12.18
CA CYS A 176 6.99 -1.03 -11.42
C CYS A 176 6.05 -0.86 -10.21
N TYR A 177 6.18 0.25 -9.48
CA TYR A 177 5.30 0.58 -8.35
C TYR A 177 3.84 0.77 -8.79
N HIS A 178 3.61 1.46 -9.92
CA HIS A 178 2.26 1.75 -10.42
C HIS A 178 1.66 0.63 -11.27
N GLY A 179 2.46 -0.36 -11.67
CA GLY A 179 2.04 -1.38 -12.62
C GLY A 179 1.85 -0.85 -14.05
N ALA A 180 2.57 0.21 -14.42
CA ALA A 180 2.47 0.94 -15.67
C ALA A 180 3.30 0.25 -16.77
N VAL A 181 2.69 -0.72 -17.45
CA VAL A 181 3.38 -1.67 -18.32
C VAL A 181 3.78 -1.04 -19.65
N ASP A 182 2.98 -0.11 -20.17
CA ASP A 182 3.24 0.52 -21.45
C ASP A 182 4.38 1.54 -21.32
N CYS A 183 4.34 2.38 -20.28
CA CYS A 183 5.46 3.26 -19.93
C CYS A 183 6.75 2.47 -19.63
N PHE A 184 6.64 1.34 -18.91
CA PHE A 184 7.77 0.44 -18.64
C PHE A 184 8.40 -0.10 -19.92
N LYS A 185 7.58 -0.59 -20.86
CA LYS A 185 8.04 -1.12 -22.15
C LYS A 185 8.72 -0.04 -22.98
N LEU A 186 8.22 1.20 -22.98
CA LEU A 186 8.87 2.32 -23.67
C LEU A 186 10.27 2.58 -23.12
N LEU A 187 10.41 2.67 -21.79
CA LEU A 187 11.70 2.88 -21.13
C LEU A 187 12.71 1.77 -21.45
N ARG A 188 12.27 0.51 -21.44
CA ARG A 188 13.13 -0.62 -21.79
C ARG A 188 13.55 -0.63 -23.25
N THR A 189 12.65 -0.28 -24.17
CA THR A 189 12.92 -0.38 -25.61
C THR A 189 13.65 0.82 -26.19
N LYS A 190 13.23 2.04 -25.84
CA LYS A 190 13.81 3.29 -26.38
C LYS A 190 15.09 3.70 -25.65
N PHE A 191 15.12 3.52 -24.34
CA PHE A 191 16.19 4.05 -23.47
C PHE A 191 17.09 2.98 -22.87
N ASN A 192 16.74 1.70 -23.03
CA ASN A 192 17.42 0.57 -22.40
C ASN A 192 17.59 0.75 -20.89
N SER A 193 16.60 1.38 -20.22
CA SER A 193 16.66 1.68 -18.79
C SER A 193 16.91 0.42 -17.96
N GLU A 194 17.91 0.42 -17.08
CA GLU A 194 18.32 -0.76 -16.32
C GLU A 194 17.19 -1.26 -15.41
N ILE A 195 16.92 -2.57 -15.45
CA ILE A 195 16.05 -3.23 -14.46
C ILE A 195 16.84 -3.41 -13.18
N THR A 196 16.51 -2.64 -12.16
CA THR A 196 17.15 -2.71 -10.84
C THR A 196 16.48 -3.76 -9.96
N LYS A 197 17.13 -4.11 -8.85
CA LYS A 197 16.50 -4.92 -7.80
C LYS A 197 15.21 -4.28 -7.28
N THR A 198 15.22 -2.95 -7.13
CA THR A 198 14.06 -2.17 -6.69
C THR A 198 12.88 -2.31 -7.65
N CYS A 199 13.12 -2.44 -8.97
CA CYS A 199 12.07 -2.74 -9.95
C CYS A 199 11.33 -4.04 -9.59
N LEU A 200 12.08 -5.12 -9.32
CA LEU A 200 11.47 -6.39 -8.91
C LEU A 200 10.71 -6.23 -7.59
N GLU A 201 11.30 -5.59 -6.59
CA GLU A 201 10.66 -5.35 -5.29
C GLU A 201 9.31 -4.62 -5.46
N LEU A 202 9.31 -3.48 -6.16
CA LEU A 202 8.11 -2.67 -6.39
C LEU A 202 7.06 -3.35 -7.27
N SER A 203 7.46 -4.27 -8.16
CA SER A 203 6.51 -5.01 -9.00
C SER A 203 5.49 -5.84 -8.18
N PHE A 204 5.84 -6.23 -6.94
CA PHE A 204 4.92 -6.90 -6.01
C PHE A 204 3.88 -5.96 -5.38
N LEU A 205 4.14 -4.64 -5.35
CA LEU A 205 3.13 -3.62 -5.02
C LEU A 205 2.24 -3.33 -6.24
N GLY A 206 2.85 -3.05 -7.39
CA GLY A 206 2.11 -2.70 -8.61
C GLY A 206 1.24 -3.83 -9.13
N GLY A 207 1.67 -5.08 -8.91
CA GLY A 207 0.90 -6.29 -9.19
C GLY A 207 0.61 -6.51 -10.67
N ASN A 208 1.41 -5.93 -11.56
CA ASN A 208 1.35 -6.17 -13.00
C ASN A 208 2.20 -7.41 -13.36
N PRO A 209 1.60 -8.53 -13.83
CA PRO A 209 2.34 -9.76 -14.11
C PRO A 209 3.43 -9.63 -15.17
N ASP A 210 3.22 -8.81 -16.21
CA ASP A 210 4.18 -8.63 -17.29
C ASP A 210 5.46 -7.96 -16.77
N ILE A 211 5.30 -6.90 -15.97
CA ILE A 211 6.44 -6.20 -15.36
C ILE A 211 7.19 -7.12 -14.39
N MET A 212 6.45 -7.83 -13.53
CA MET A 212 7.04 -8.74 -12.55
C MET A 212 7.81 -9.87 -13.24
N PHE A 213 7.23 -10.49 -14.28
CA PHE A 213 7.89 -11.54 -15.06
C PHE A 213 9.15 -11.04 -15.75
N GLU A 214 9.11 -9.83 -16.32
CA GLU A 214 10.30 -9.24 -16.93
C GLU A 214 11.39 -8.97 -15.89
N CYS A 215 11.04 -8.42 -14.72
CA CYS A 215 12.01 -8.15 -13.65
C CYS A 215 12.66 -9.43 -13.10
N LYS A 216 11.91 -10.52 -12.98
CA LYS A 216 12.40 -11.84 -12.53
C LYS A 216 13.47 -12.45 -13.45
N LYS A 217 13.60 -12.00 -14.71
CA LYS A 217 14.68 -12.46 -15.59
C LYS A 217 16.06 -11.94 -15.17
N TYR A 218 16.11 -10.88 -14.36
CA TYR A 218 17.35 -10.19 -13.98
C TYR A 218 17.67 -10.32 -12.49
N HIS A 219 16.65 -10.47 -11.64
CA HIS A 219 16.81 -10.51 -10.18
C HIS A 219 15.98 -11.63 -9.56
N GLU A 220 16.51 -12.20 -8.48
CA GLU A 220 15.77 -13.14 -7.63
C GLU A 220 14.96 -12.40 -6.55
N PRO A 221 13.75 -12.88 -6.21
CA PRO A 221 12.97 -12.29 -5.13
C PRO A 221 13.71 -12.32 -3.78
N ASN A 222 13.46 -11.30 -2.96
CA ASN A 222 14.06 -11.16 -1.64
C ASN A 222 13.03 -10.85 -0.55
N GLU A 223 13.50 -10.67 0.68
CA GLU A 223 12.71 -10.24 1.85
C GLU A 223 11.84 -8.99 1.57
N LYS A 224 12.31 -8.05 0.74
CA LYS A 224 11.53 -6.85 0.43
C LYS A 224 10.40 -7.13 -0.56
N CYS A 225 10.58 -8.05 -1.52
CA CYS A 225 9.48 -8.60 -2.32
C CYS A 225 8.41 -9.22 -1.41
N MET A 226 8.80 -10.00 -0.39
CA MET A 226 7.86 -10.58 0.58
C MET A 226 7.10 -9.49 1.35
N ARG A 227 7.81 -8.47 1.87
CA ARG A 227 7.16 -7.33 2.54
C ARG A 227 6.13 -6.64 1.65
N TYR A 228 6.48 -6.38 0.39
CA TYR A 228 5.57 -5.75 -0.56
C TYR A 228 4.40 -6.64 -0.99
N ALA A 229 4.58 -7.95 -1.08
CA ALA A 229 3.48 -8.90 -1.27
C ALA A 229 2.51 -8.92 -0.07
N ILE A 230 3.03 -8.85 1.16
CA ILE A 230 2.22 -8.73 2.38
C ILE A 230 1.44 -7.40 2.36
N ILE A 231 2.10 -6.28 2.06
CA ILE A 231 1.49 -4.95 2.03
C ILE A 231 0.44 -4.81 0.92
N SER A 232 0.61 -5.45 -0.24
CA SER A 232 -0.38 -5.43 -1.32
C SER A 232 -1.60 -6.33 -1.05
N HIS A 233 -1.63 -7.00 0.10
CA HIS A 233 -2.66 -7.97 0.48
C HIS A 233 -2.83 -9.08 -0.57
N ASN A 234 -1.80 -9.38 -1.36
CA ASN A 234 -1.85 -10.41 -2.39
C ASN A 234 -1.36 -11.75 -1.84
N ILE A 235 -2.31 -12.58 -1.40
CA ILE A 235 -1.99 -13.88 -0.79
C ILE A 235 -1.33 -14.85 -1.78
N ASP A 236 -1.62 -14.74 -3.07
CA ASP A 236 -1.00 -15.56 -4.10
C ASP A 236 0.49 -15.21 -4.20
N PHE A 237 0.85 -13.93 -4.14
CA PHE A 237 2.25 -13.51 -4.10
C PHE A 237 2.96 -13.98 -2.82
N VAL A 238 2.32 -13.85 -1.66
CA VAL A 238 2.90 -14.29 -0.38
C VAL A 238 3.18 -15.80 -0.41
N THR A 239 2.20 -16.59 -0.84
CA THR A 239 2.34 -18.05 -0.91
C THR A 239 3.33 -18.48 -1.97
N GLN A 240 3.37 -17.81 -3.13
CA GLN A 240 4.38 -18.06 -4.16
C GLN A 240 5.78 -17.82 -3.62
N LEU A 241 6.05 -16.66 -3.02
CA LEU A 241 7.36 -16.30 -2.50
C LEU A 241 7.84 -17.24 -1.39
N MET A 242 6.92 -17.69 -0.55
CA MET A 242 7.23 -18.63 0.52
C MET A 242 7.51 -20.04 -0.03
N ASN A 243 6.70 -20.54 -0.97
CA ASN A 243 6.81 -21.93 -1.44
C ASN A 243 7.89 -22.13 -2.51
N GLU A 244 8.06 -21.16 -3.40
CA GLU A 244 8.98 -21.28 -4.56
C GLU A 244 10.36 -20.69 -4.27
N HIS A 245 10.47 -19.77 -3.30
CA HIS A 245 11.71 -19.06 -3.00
C HIS A 245 12.14 -19.16 -1.51
N ASP A 246 11.45 -19.99 -0.70
CA ASP A 246 11.74 -20.21 0.73
C ASP A 246 11.83 -18.93 1.57
N LEU A 247 11.17 -17.86 1.14
CA LEU A 247 11.18 -16.58 1.84
C LEU A 247 10.25 -16.62 3.06
N LYS A 248 10.72 -16.09 4.19
CA LYS A 248 9.96 -16.10 5.44
C LYS A 248 8.91 -14.98 5.43
N ILE A 249 7.69 -15.31 5.84
CA ILE A 249 6.65 -14.31 6.07
C ILE A 249 7.01 -13.49 7.31
N ASP A 250 7.13 -12.17 7.15
CA ASP A 250 7.42 -11.24 8.22
C ASP A 250 6.13 -10.86 8.98
N LEU A 251 5.93 -11.51 10.14
CA LEU A 251 4.77 -11.30 11.00
C LEU A 251 4.60 -9.85 11.49
N SER A 252 5.70 -9.09 11.58
CA SER A 252 5.62 -7.68 11.98
C SER A 252 4.89 -6.86 10.92
N TYR A 253 5.16 -7.11 9.64
CA TYR A 253 4.45 -6.48 8.53
C TYR A 253 3.01 -6.97 8.43
N CYS A 254 2.74 -8.26 8.67
CA CYS A 254 1.35 -8.76 8.70
C CYS A 254 0.49 -8.01 9.73
N GLY A 255 1.02 -7.80 10.94
CA GLY A 255 0.32 -7.05 11.99
C GLY A 255 0.22 -5.56 11.67
N TRP A 256 1.29 -4.96 11.16
CA TRP A 256 1.31 -3.54 10.81
C TRP A 256 0.30 -3.18 9.72
N CYS A 257 0.19 -3.99 8.66
CA CYS A 257 -0.77 -3.75 7.59
C CYS A 257 -2.12 -4.48 7.78
N ASN A 258 -2.35 -5.12 8.93
CA ASN A 258 -3.53 -5.96 9.18
C ASN A 258 -3.78 -7.02 8.07
N ASN A 259 -2.72 -7.57 7.47
CA ASN A 259 -2.82 -8.71 6.57
C ASN A 259 -2.91 -10.01 7.37
N LEU A 260 -4.09 -10.25 7.94
CA LEU A 260 -4.37 -11.44 8.74
C LEU A 260 -4.33 -12.71 7.88
N GLU A 261 -4.64 -12.62 6.59
CA GLU A 261 -4.58 -13.77 5.67
C GLU A 261 -3.14 -14.30 5.54
N ALA A 262 -2.14 -13.43 5.34
CA ALA A 262 -0.73 -13.81 5.31
C ALA A 262 -0.24 -14.35 6.68
N PHE A 263 -0.71 -13.76 7.78
CA PHE A 263 -0.42 -14.26 9.12
C PHE A 263 -0.95 -15.69 9.33
N LEU A 264 -2.17 -15.97 8.87
CA LEU A 264 -2.75 -17.32 8.95
C LEU A 264 -2.00 -18.32 8.08
N VAL A 265 -1.47 -17.91 6.91
CA VAL A 265 -0.58 -18.75 6.09
C VAL A 265 0.71 -19.09 6.84
N TYR A 266 1.35 -18.11 7.48
CA TYR A 266 2.53 -18.36 8.30
C TYR A 266 2.23 -19.40 9.38
N PHE A 267 1.12 -19.23 10.12
CA PHE A 267 0.74 -20.17 11.17
C PHE A 267 0.46 -21.56 10.60
N ASP A 268 -0.26 -21.64 9.47
CA ASP A 268 -0.61 -22.90 8.83
C ASP A 268 0.63 -23.74 8.49
N GLN A 269 1.69 -23.08 8.01
CA GLN A 269 2.91 -23.74 7.57
C GLN A 269 3.89 -24.04 8.69
N THR A 270 4.04 -23.12 9.65
CA THR A 270 5.09 -23.23 10.67
C THR A 270 4.60 -23.87 11.97
N LYS A 271 3.29 -23.77 12.24
CA LYS A 271 2.68 -24.10 13.53
C LYS A 271 3.36 -23.42 14.73
N ASP A 272 4.07 -22.31 14.50
CA ASP A 272 4.83 -21.55 15.51
C ASP A 272 3.87 -20.70 16.37
N THR A 273 3.26 -21.36 17.35
CA THR A 273 2.28 -20.76 18.27
C THR A 273 2.87 -19.63 19.10
N ASP A 274 4.13 -19.74 19.51
CA ASP A 274 4.78 -18.74 20.37
C ASP A 274 4.93 -17.40 19.65
N LYS A 275 5.41 -17.40 18.40
CA LYS A 275 5.46 -16.16 17.62
C LYS A 275 4.07 -15.65 17.26
N CYS A 276 3.15 -16.54 16.87
CA CYS A 276 1.78 -16.14 16.56
C CYS A 276 1.11 -15.45 17.75
N ARG A 277 1.32 -15.94 18.98
CA ARG A 277 0.84 -15.31 20.21
C ARG A 277 1.35 -13.88 20.36
N VAL A 278 2.65 -13.64 20.14
CA VAL A 278 3.26 -12.30 20.24
C VAL A 278 2.70 -11.36 19.16
N TYR A 279 2.70 -11.78 17.90
CA TYR A 279 2.33 -10.91 16.78
C TYR A 279 0.82 -10.73 16.59
N SER A 280 -0.01 -11.64 17.13
CA SER A 280 -1.48 -11.51 17.11
C SER A 280 -2.00 -10.22 17.74
N MET A 281 -1.23 -9.63 18.67
CA MET A 281 -1.56 -8.37 19.34
C MET A 281 -1.64 -7.19 18.35
N GLY A 282 -0.90 -7.24 17.23
CA GLY A 282 -0.89 -6.17 16.22
C GLY A 282 -2.25 -5.92 15.56
N PHE A 283 -3.06 -6.97 15.42
CA PHE A 283 -4.37 -6.92 14.75
C PHE A 283 -5.48 -6.28 15.61
N ASN A 284 -5.26 -6.11 16.93
CA ASN A 284 -6.30 -5.70 17.88
C ASN A 284 -7.58 -6.55 17.81
N VAL A 285 -7.45 -7.85 17.56
CA VAL A 285 -8.58 -8.80 17.57
C VAL A 285 -8.45 -9.70 18.82
N PRO A 286 -9.19 -9.42 19.92
CA PRO A 286 -9.01 -10.15 21.18
C PRO A 286 -9.24 -11.67 21.06
N SER A 287 -10.16 -12.10 20.19
CA SER A 287 -10.40 -13.52 19.94
C SER A 287 -9.24 -14.20 19.22
N LEU A 288 -8.49 -13.48 18.37
CA LEU A 288 -7.28 -14.00 17.72
C LEU A 288 -6.17 -14.23 18.74
N HIS A 289 -5.97 -13.29 19.66
CA HIS A 289 -4.99 -13.44 20.72
C HIS A 289 -5.30 -14.62 21.65
N LYS A 290 -6.58 -14.81 22.00
CA LYS A 290 -7.04 -15.95 22.82
C LYS A 290 -6.83 -17.30 22.14
N TYR A 291 -6.85 -17.36 20.80
CA TYR A 291 -6.64 -18.61 20.07
C TYR A 291 -5.21 -19.16 20.23
N PHE A 292 -4.22 -18.28 20.37
CA PHE A 292 -2.81 -18.67 20.51
C PHE A 292 -2.32 -18.71 21.97
N HIS A 293 -3.23 -18.58 22.94
CA HIS A 293 -2.96 -18.57 24.37
C HIS A 293 -3.38 -19.88 25.04
#